data_AF-A0AA42ZY09-F1
#
_entry.id   AF-A0AA42ZY09-F1
#
_cell.length_a   1.000
_cell.length_b   1.000
_cell.length_c   1.000
_cell.angle_alpha   90.00
_cell.angle_beta   90.00
_cell.angle_gamma   90.00
#
_symmetry.space_group_name_H-M   'P 1'
#
loop_
_entity.id
_entity.type
_entity.pdbx_description
1 polymer ?
#
loop_
_entity_poly.entity_id
_entity_poly.type
_entity_poly.pdbx_seq_one_letter_code
_entity_poly.pdbx_strand_id
1 'polypeptide(L)'
;MKSSFKCIGLLICLCAAFYGSPLSARQPDLVLMITIDQLRGEMPRRFEQRLGPAGFRYFFDHGTVYPDAHFKHLVTSTAAGHATLFTGAHTPEHGMAGNDWYDIIRRQLVYNTE
;
A
#
# COMPACT_ATOMS: atom_id res chain seq x y z
N MET A 1 -38.17 -35.84 4.02
CA MET A 1 -37.50 -35.59 2.71
C MET A 1 -37.91 -34.28 2.02
N LYS A 2 -39.13 -33.73 2.18
CA LYS A 2 -39.53 -32.47 1.53
C LYS A 2 -38.95 -31.18 2.16
N SER A 3 -38.47 -31.22 3.41
CA SER A 3 -37.88 -30.06 4.11
C SER A 3 -36.44 -29.75 3.67
N SER A 4 -35.68 -30.77 3.26
CA SER A 4 -34.27 -30.63 2.87
C SER A 4 -34.11 -29.87 1.53
N PHE A 5 -35.06 -30.03 0.60
CA PHE A 5 -35.10 -29.26 -0.65
C PHE A 5 -35.37 -27.75 -0.45
N LYS A 6 -36.11 -27.37 0.60
CA LYS A 6 -36.37 -25.96 0.93
C LYS A 6 -35.12 -25.27 1.48
N CYS A 7 -34.31 -25.97 2.28
CA CYS A 7 -33.05 -25.45 2.81
C CYS A 7 -31.98 -25.27 1.72
N ILE A 8 -31.91 -26.20 0.76
CA ILE A 8 -31.00 -26.10 -0.39
C ILE A 8 -31.38 -24.92 -1.29
N GLY A 9 -32.69 -24.74 -1.58
CA GLY A 9 -33.17 -23.59 -2.34
C GLY A 9 -32.88 -22.24 -1.66
N LEU A 10 -33.01 -22.17 -0.33
CA LEU A 10 -32.70 -20.98 0.46
C LEU A 10 -31.20 -20.65 0.46
N LEU A 11 -30.32 -21.67 0.54
CA LEU A 11 -28.87 -21.50 0.46
C LEU A 11 -28.43 -20.99 -0.92
N ILE A 12 -29.00 -21.52 -2.00
CA ILE A 12 -28.69 -21.09 -3.37
C ILE A 12 -29.15 -19.64 -3.60
N CYS A 13 -30.32 -19.25 -3.08
CA CYS A 13 -30.80 -17.88 -3.15
C CYS A 13 -29.91 -16.89 -2.35
N LEU A 14 -29.39 -17.31 -1.19
CA LEU A 14 -28.43 -16.52 -0.43
C LEU A 14 -27.09 -16.34 -1.18
N CYS A 15 -26.59 -17.39 -1.84
CA CYS A 15 -25.39 -17.30 -2.66
C CYS A 15 -25.59 -16.38 -3.89
N ALA A 16 -26.76 -16.41 -4.53
CA ALA A 16 -27.09 -15.52 -5.64
C ALA A 16 -27.15 -14.04 -5.23
N ALA A 17 -27.58 -13.73 -4.00
CA ALA A 17 -27.56 -12.37 -3.45
C ALA A 17 -26.15 -11.86 -3.11
N PHE A 18 -25.15 -12.75 -3.00
CA PHE A 18 -23.74 -12.42 -2.76
C PHE A 18 -22.91 -12.27 -4.04
N TYR A 19 -23.45 -12.59 -5.21
CA TYR A 19 -22.90 -12.12 -6.49
C TYR A 19 -23.21 -10.63 -6.61
N GLY A 20 -22.50 -9.84 -5.81
CA GLY A 20 -22.57 -8.38 -5.86
C GLY A 20 -22.35 -7.93 -7.29
N SER A 21 -23.24 -7.05 -7.76
CA SER A 21 -23.02 -6.29 -8.99
C SER A 21 -21.58 -5.76 -8.98
N PRO A 22 -20.83 -5.84 -10.10
CA PRO A 22 -19.54 -5.18 -10.14
C PRO A 22 -19.82 -3.72 -9.80
N LEU A 23 -19.31 -3.26 -8.65
CA LEU A 23 -19.23 -1.84 -8.35
C LEU A 23 -18.47 -1.28 -9.54
N SER A 24 -19.18 -0.57 -10.41
CA SER A 24 -18.57 0.26 -11.45
C SER A 24 -17.84 1.36 -10.69
N ALA A 25 -16.68 1.03 -10.15
CA ALA A 25 -15.79 1.96 -9.50
C ALA A 25 -15.41 2.95 -10.58
N ARG A 26 -16.03 4.13 -10.52
CA ARG A 26 -15.70 5.23 -11.42
C ARG A 26 -14.19 5.40 -11.35
N GLN A 27 -13.53 5.27 -12.49
CA GLN A 27 -12.09 5.46 -12.56
C GLN A 27 -11.77 6.87 -12.05
N PRO A 28 -10.86 7.02 -11.07
CA PRO A 28 -10.51 8.33 -10.57
C PRO A 28 -9.85 9.15 -11.68
N ASP A 29 -10.28 10.41 -11.82
CA ASP A 29 -9.70 11.35 -12.78
C ASP A 29 -8.25 11.74 -12.42
N LEU A 30 -7.87 11.58 -11.15
CA LEU A 30 -6.53 11.81 -10.62
C LEU A 30 -6.20 10.81 -9.51
N VAL A 31 -5.00 10.22 -9.58
CA VAL A 31 -4.38 9.48 -8.48
C VAL A 31 -3.17 10.27 -7.99
N LEU A 32 -3.20 10.67 -6.72
CA LEU A 32 -2.10 11.38 -6.07
C LEU A 32 -1.41 10.46 -5.07
N MET A 33 -0.12 10.20 -5.28
CA MET A 33 0.71 9.48 -4.33
C MET A 33 1.64 10.44 -3.60
N ILE A 34 1.55 10.47 -2.27
CA ILE A 34 2.36 11.33 -1.39
C ILE A 34 3.23 10.43 -0.53
N THR A 35 4.55 10.63 -0.61
CA THR A 35 5.53 9.98 0.27
C THR A 35 6.21 11.05 1.11
N ILE A 36 6.30 10.83 2.42
CA ILE A 36 6.94 11.76 3.36
C ILE A 36 8.21 11.08 3.86
N ASP A 37 9.38 11.63 3.52
CA ASP A 37 10.66 11.02 3.87
C ASP A 37 10.83 10.98 5.40
N GLN A 38 11.40 9.87 5.88
CA GLN A 38 11.67 9.59 7.31
C GLN A 38 10.45 9.65 8.25
N LEU A 39 9.22 9.66 7.74
CA LEU A 39 8.04 9.63 8.59
C LEU A 39 7.77 8.21 9.11
N ARG A 40 8.11 7.97 10.38
CA ARG A 40 7.80 6.71 11.06
C ARG A 40 6.30 6.54 11.25
N GLY A 41 5.80 5.31 11.06
CA GLY A 41 4.36 5.01 10.97
C GLY A 41 3.54 5.41 12.21
N GLU A 42 4.13 5.40 13.40
CA GLU A 42 3.44 5.78 14.63
C GLU A 42 3.36 7.30 14.88
N MET A 43 4.22 8.09 14.23
CA MET A 43 4.37 9.52 14.52
C MET A 43 3.08 10.33 14.30
N PRO A 44 2.37 10.15 13.17
CA PRO A 44 1.10 10.85 12.94
C PRO A 44 0.05 10.59 14.03
N ARG A 45 -0.07 9.34 14.50
CA ARG A 45 -0.97 8.97 15.61
C ARG A 45 -0.49 9.51 16.96
N ARG A 46 0.82 9.48 17.22
CA ARG A 46 1.40 9.97 18.47
C ARG A 46 1.12 11.45 18.72
N PHE A 47 1.09 12.26 17.66
CA PHE A 47 0.87 13.71 17.74
C PHE A 47 -0.50 14.16 17.25
N GLU A 48 -1.46 13.24 17.16
CA GLU A 48 -2.77 13.47 16.54
C GLU A 48 -3.53 14.67 17.12
N GLN A 49 -3.40 14.93 18.43
CA GLN A 49 -4.01 16.08 19.11
C GLN A 49 -3.46 17.44 18.66
N ARG A 50 -2.27 17.47 18.04
CA ARG A 50 -1.64 18.68 17.52
C ARG A 50 -1.88 18.89 16.02
N LEU A 51 -2.57 17.96 15.36
CA LEU A 51 -2.82 18.00 13.92
C LEU A 51 -4.19 18.63 13.64
N GLY A 52 -4.23 19.53 12.65
CA GLY A 52 -5.49 20.12 12.18
C GLY A 52 -6.36 19.11 11.40
N PRO A 53 -7.66 19.43 11.20
CA PRO A 53 -8.61 18.52 10.58
C PRO A 53 -8.32 18.23 9.09
N ALA A 54 -7.65 19.13 8.38
CA ALA A 54 -7.41 19.03 6.93
C ALA A 54 -6.07 18.35 6.54
N GLY A 55 -5.41 17.63 7.45
CA GLY A 55 -4.13 16.94 7.22
C GLY A 55 -4.21 15.43 7.44
N PHE A 56 -3.28 14.85 8.21
CA PHE A 56 -3.32 13.43 8.59
C PHE A 56 -4.67 12.99 9.19
N ARG A 57 -5.32 13.88 9.95
CA ARG A 57 -6.63 13.62 10.55
C ARG A 57 -7.69 13.30 9.49
N TYR A 58 -7.70 14.02 8.37
CA TYR A 58 -8.61 13.75 7.26
C TYR A 58 -8.46 12.30 6.74
N PHE A 59 -7.21 11.84 6.57
CA PHE A 59 -6.92 10.47 6.12
C PHE A 59 -7.30 9.41 7.16
N PHE A 60 -7.21 9.71 8.46
CA PHE A 60 -7.65 8.78 9.51
C PHE A 60 -9.17 8.66 9.59
N ASP A 61 -9.88 9.76 9.41
CA ASP A 61 -11.32 9.81 9.59
C ASP A 61 -12.08 9.35 8.32
N HIS A 62 -11.49 9.54 7.13
CA HIS A 62 -12.16 9.28 5.83
C HIS A 62 -11.43 8.29 4.93
N GLY A 63 -10.22 7.85 5.30
CA GLY A 63 -9.38 6.97 4.49
C GLY A 63 -9.33 5.53 5.00
N THR A 64 -8.58 4.70 4.28
CA THR A 64 -8.17 3.37 4.74
C THR A 64 -6.75 3.44 5.26
N VAL A 65 -6.53 3.01 6.50
CA VAL A 65 -5.24 3.10 7.19
C VAL A 65 -4.67 1.71 7.41
N TYR A 66 -3.42 1.50 7.01
CA TYR A 66 -2.65 0.27 7.26
C TYR A 66 -1.62 0.54 8.36
N PRO A 67 -1.94 0.29 9.64
CA PRO A 67 -1.06 0.62 10.77
C PRO A 67 0.15 -0.32 10.88
N ASP A 68 0.10 -1.48 10.23
CA ASP A 68 1.14 -2.52 10.26
C ASP A 68 1.73 -2.76 8.85
N ALA A 69 2.07 -1.67 8.16
CA ALA A 69 2.71 -1.70 6.86
C ALA A 69 4.23 -1.57 7.01
N HIS A 70 4.98 -2.45 6.35
CA HIS A 70 6.44 -2.52 6.44
C HIS A 70 7.10 -2.64 5.08
N PHE A 71 8.26 -2.02 4.91
CA PHE A 71 9.16 -2.34 3.81
C PHE A 71 9.72 -3.75 4.01
N LYS A 72 9.51 -4.63 3.02
CA LYS A 72 9.98 -6.02 3.06
C LYS A 72 11.39 -6.20 2.49
N HIS A 73 12.23 -5.16 2.58
CA HIS A 73 13.62 -5.18 2.16
C HIS A 73 14.51 -4.64 3.28
N LEU A 74 15.77 -5.09 3.33
CA LEU A 74 16.71 -4.74 4.39
C LEU A 74 17.18 -3.28 4.31
N VAL A 75 17.40 -2.79 3.09
CA VAL A 75 17.95 -1.44 2.87
C VAL A 75 16.82 -0.42 2.87
N THR A 76 16.54 0.17 4.02
CA THR A 76 15.50 1.21 4.17
C THR A 76 16.05 2.60 3.81
N SER A 77 16.61 2.73 2.60
CA SER A 77 17.07 4.01 2.05
C SER A 77 15.99 4.66 1.18
N THR A 78 16.15 5.95 0.91
CA THR A 78 15.22 6.75 0.11
C THR A 78 14.99 6.13 -1.27
N ALA A 79 16.05 5.84 -2.03
CA ALA A 79 15.93 5.35 -3.40
C ALA A 79 15.25 3.97 -3.47
N ALA A 80 15.67 3.01 -2.64
CA ALA A 80 15.09 1.67 -2.61
C ALA A 80 13.61 1.69 -2.19
N GLY A 81 13.28 2.47 -1.16
CA GLY A 81 11.90 2.62 -0.69
C GLY A 81 10.98 3.26 -1.72
N HIS A 82 11.42 4.33 -2.40
CA HIS A 82 10.64 4.95 -3.46
C HIS A 82 10.46 3.99 -4.64
N ALA A 83 11.50 3.30 -5.09
CA ALA A 83 11.38 2.31 -6.16
C ALA A 83 10.35 1.22 -5.81
N THR A 84 10.35 0.72 -4.58
CA THR A 84 9.35 -0.26 -4.10
C THR A 84 7.93 0.33 -4.15
N LEU A 85 7.72 1.57 -3.67
CA LEU A 85 6.39 2.21 -3.65
C LEU A 85 5.81 2.45 -5.06
N PHE A 86 6.66 2.86 -6.01
CA PHE A 86 6.22 3.19 -7.38
C PHE A 86 6.07 1.97 -8.28
N THR A 87 6.83 0.90 -8.05
CA THR A 87 6.80 -0.30 -8.90
C THR A 87 5.93 -1.42 -8.33
N GLY A 88 5.72 -1.44 -7.01
CA GLY A 88 5.10 -2.57 -6.31
C GLY A 88 5.98 -3.82 -6.24
N ALA A 89 7.24 -3.75 -6.66
CA ALA A 89 8.18 -4.87 -6.69
C ALA A 89 9.20 -4.79 -5.54
N HIS A 90 9.92 -5.88 -5.24
CA HIS A 90 11.03 -5.84 -4.29
C HIS A 90 12.35 -5.48 -4.98
N THR A 91 13.39 -5.27 -4.16
CA THR A 91 14.72 -4.86 -4.62
C THR A 91 15.31 -5.76 -5.71
N PRO A 92 15.20 -7.10 -5.65
CA PRO A 92 15.70 -7.97 -6.72
C PRO A 92 15.01 -7.75 -8.07
N GLU A 93 13.75 -7.35 -8.08
CA GLU A 93 12.96 -7.16 -9.29
C GLU A 93 13.16 -5.76 -9.90
N HIS A 94 13.18 -4.70 -9.07
CA HIS A 94 13.36 -3.32 -9.56
C HIS A 94 14.82 -2.86 -9.61
N GLY A 95 15.77 -3.62 -9.06
CA GLY A 95 17.23 -3.41 -9.17
C GLY A 95 17.81 -2.25 -8.35
N MET A 96 17.00 -1.49 -7.63
CA MET A 96 17.44 -0.32 -6.84
C MET A 96 17.91 -0.77 -5.45
N ALA A 97 19.20 -1.07 -5.33
CA ALA A 97 19.81 -1.65 -4.12
C ALA A 97 19.88 -0.67 -2.93
N GLY A 98 19.93 0.63 -3.18
CA GLY A 98 20.11 1.66 -2.17
C GLY A 98 20.31 3.03 -2.80
N ASN A 99 20.65 4.02 -1.98
CA ASN A 99 21.06 5.34 -2.49
C ASN A 99 22.41 5.25 -3.20
N ASP A 100 23.29 4.40 -2.68
CA ASP A 100 24.60 4.11 -3.20
C ASP A 100 24.87 2.60 -3.14
N TRP A 101 25.69 2.11 -4.07
CA TRP A 101 26.18 0.73 -4.06
C TRP A 101 27.56 0.64 -4.71
N TYR A 102 28.31 -0.40 -4.35
CA TYR A 102 29.60 -0.68 -4.98
C TYR A 102 29.41 -1.49 -6.25
N ASP A 103 29.78 -0.93 -7.40
CA ASP A 103 29.82 -1.63 -8.67
C ASP A 103 31.15 -2.40 -8.80
N ILE A 104 31.07 -3.73 -8.78
CA ILE A 104 32.24 -4.61 -8.86
C ILE A 104 32.92 -4.63 -10.24
N ILE A 105 32.20 -4.29 -11.31
CA ILE A 105 32.73 -4.23 -12.67
C ILE A 105 33.52 -2.94 -12.84
N ARG A 106 32.95 -1.82 -12.40
CA ARG A 106 33.59 -0.49 -12.46
C ARG A 106 34.58 -0.24 -11.33
N ARG A 107 34.54 -1.06 -10.26
CA ARG A 107 35.34 -0.94 -9.03
C ARG A 107 35.19 0.40 -8.32
N GLN A 108 33.98 0.93 -8.30
CA GLN A 108 33.69 2.22 -7.70
C GLN A 108 32.36 2.21 -6.95
N LEU A 109 32.22 3.14 -6.00
CA LEU A 109 30.93 3.47 -5.43
C LEU A 109 30.14 4.26 -6.47
N VAL A 110 28.88 3.88 -6.69
CA VAL A 110 27.95 4.52 -7.62
C VAL A 110 26.78 5.05 -6.82
N TYR A 111 26.34 6.27 -7.14
CA TYR A 111 25.12 6.86 -6.58
C TYR A 111 23.93 6.66 -7.51
N ASN A 112 22.71 6.57 -6.98
CA ASN A 112 21.51 6.19 -7.73
C ASN A 112 21.09 7.13 -8.87
N THR A 113 21.68 8.32 -8.96
CA THR A 113 21.45 9.28 -10.05
C THR A 113 22.61 9.37 -11.04
N GLU A 114 23.66 8.56 -10.88
CA GLU A 114 24.84 8.51 -11.75
C GLU A 114 24.74 7.43 -12.84
#